data_AF-A0A2J7VLP7-F1
#
_entry.id   AF-A0A2J7VLP7-F1
#
_cell.length_a   1.000
_cell.length_b   1.000
_cell.length_c   1.000
_cell.angle_alpha   90.00
_cell.angle_beta   90.00
_cell.angle_gamma   90.00
#
_symmetry.space_group_name_H-M   'P 1'
#
loop_
_entity.id
_entity.type
_entity.pdbx_description
1 polymer ?
#
loop_
_entity_poly.entity_id
_entity_poly.type
_entity_poly.pdbx_seq_one_letter_code
_entity_poly.pdbx_strand_id
1 'polypeptide(L)' 'MEKLTLVVEKKLVQLATSKGVPLDSPPYMIVEDSLDQMRILVALEEGLDTVFDDADFRTLKLESRTALIDSILAIIPKE' A
#
# COMPACT_ATOMS: atom_id res chain seq x y z
N MET A 1 6.81 -9.07 -8.76
CA MET A 1 5.40 -9.02 -8.33
C MET A 1 5.19 -9.64 -6.96
N GLU A 2 5.64 -10.88 -6.71
CA GLU A 2 5.39 -11.59 -5.44
C GLU A 2 5.86 -10.81 -4.19
N LYS A 3 7.06 -10.20 -4.24
CA LYS A 3 7.60 -9.35 -3.16
C LYS A 3 6.69 -8.15 -2.83
N LEU A 4 6.18 -7.45 -3.85
CA LEU A 4 5.29 -6.30 -3.68
C LEU A 4 3.98 -6.71 -3.01
N THR A 5 3.34 -7.75 -3.54
CA THR A 5 2.08 -8.26 -2.97
C THR A 5 2.27 -8.65 -1.50
N LEU A 6 3.38 -9.32 -1.16
CA LEU A 6 3.69 -9.67 0.23
C LEU A 6 3.86 -8.45 1.14
N VAL A 7 4.56 -7.40 0.68
CA VAL A 7 4.76 -6.16 1.45
C VAL A 7 3.44 -5.43 1.66
N VAL A 8 2.64 -5.28 0.61
CA VAL A 8 1.31 -4.63 0.68
C VAL A 8 0.39 -5.40 1.62
N GLU A 9 0.26 -6.71 1.46
CA GLU A 9 -0.60 -7.55 2.32
C GLU A 9 -0.16 -7.48 3.78
N LYS A 10 1.15 -7.63 4.04
CA LYS A 10 1.68 -7.52 5.40
C LYS A 10 1.34 -6.17 6.02
N LYS A 11 1.44 -5.09 5.25
CA LYS A 11 1.13 -3.75 5.75
C LYS A 11 -0.37 -3.52 5.97
N LEU A 12 -1.22 -4.00 5.06
CA LEU A 12 -2.67 -3.95 5.22
C LEU A 12 -3.11 -4.73 6.46
N VAL A 13 -2.55 -5.91 6.70
CA VAL A 13 -2.81 -6.69 7.92
C VAL A 13 -2.41 -5.93 9.18
N GLN A 14 -1.24 -5.28 9.17
CA GLN A 14 -0.80 -4.45 10.30
C GLN A 14 -1.75 -3.27 10.56
N LEU A 15 -2.14 -2.54 9.51
CA LEU A 15 -3.06 -1.40 9.62
C LEU A 15 -4.44 -1.85 10.09
N ALA A 16 -5.01 -2.89 9.49
CA ALA A 16 -6.29 -3.46 9.87
C ALA A 16 -6.30 -3.92 11.34
N THR A 17 -5.25 -4.64 11.77
CA THR A 17 -5.08 -5.05 13.17
C THR A 17 -5.00 -3.86 14.12
N SER A 18 -4.24 -2.82 13.76
CA SER A 18 -4.07 -1.63 14.61
C SER A 18 -5.37 -0.83 14.77
N LYS A 19 -6.23 -0.86 13.75
CA LYS A 19 -7.52 -0.17 13.73
C LYS A 19 -8.68 -1.03 14.22
N GLY A 20 -8.48 -2.34 14.41
CA GLY A 20 -9.55 -3.28 14.73
C GLY A 20 -10.51 -3.55 13.56
N VAL A 21 -10.05 -3.37 12.32
CA VAL A 21 -10.81 -3.62 11.09
C VAL A 21 -10.61 -5.08 10.66
N PRO A 22 -11.63 -5.77 10.13
CA PRO A 22 -11.46 -7.12 9.59
C PRO A 22 -10.36 -7.21 8.52
N LEU A 23 -9.57 -8.30 8.55
CA LEU A 23 -8.42 -8.45 7.66
C LEU A 23 -8.80 -8.64 6.19
N ASP A 24 -10.04 -9.05 5.92
CA ASP A 24 -10.64 -9.21 4.60
C ASP A 24 -11.29 -7.93 4.08
N SER A 25 -11.44 -6.91 4.93
CA SER A 25 -11.99 -5.61 4.55
C SER A 25 -11.26 -5.02 3.34
N PRO A 26 -11.97 -4.28 2.48
CA PRO A 26 -11.38 -3.63 1.33
C PRO A 26 -10.38 -2.54 1.77
N PRO A 27 -9.37 -2.23 0.94
CA PRO A 27 -8.31 -1.30 1.34
C PRO A 27 -8.82 0.09 1.75
N TYR A 28 -9.92 0.59 1.18
CA TYR A 28 -10.50 1.88 1.55
C TYR A 28 -11.04 1.94 2.99
N MET A 29 -11.31 0.80 3.64
CA MET A 29 -11.67 0.74 5.07
C MET A 29 -10.43 0.64 5.97
N ILE A 30 -9.29 0.27 5.41
CA ILE A 30 -8.03 0.07 6.14
C ILE A 30 -7.17 1.34 6.06
N VAL A 31 -7.19 2.00 4.90
CA VAL A 31 -6.39 3.17 4.54
C VAL A 31 -7.34 4.35 4.39
N GLU A 32 -7.56 5.07 5.49
CA GLU A 32 -8.59 6.11 5.55
C GLU A 32 -8.02 7.53 5.45
N ASP A 33 -6.77 7.72 5.87
CA ASP A 33 -6.12 9.02 5.93
C ASP A 33 -4.78 9.06 5.18
N SER A 34 -4.23 10.27 5.04
CA SER A 34 -2.93 10.49 4.41
C SER A 34 -1.77 9.87 5.20
N LEU A 35 -1.94 9.63 6.50
CA LEU A 35 -0.93 9.00 7.34
C LEU A 35 -0.84 7.50 7.06
N ASP A 36 -1.96 6.82 6.83
CA ASP A 36 -2.00 5.42 6.44
C ASP A 36 -1.40 5.22 5.04
N GLN A 37 -1.68 6.13 4.11
CA GLN A 37 -1.05 6.13 2.79
C GLN A 37 0.47 6.29 2.90
N MET A 38 0.95 7.25 3.71
CA MET A 38 2.38 7.45 3.96
C MET A 38 3.02 6.24 4.66
N ARG A 39 2.32 5.59 5.59
CA ARG A 39 2.81 4.35 6.24
C ARG A 39 2.95 3.20 5.25
N ILE A 40 2.05 3.10 4.28
CA ILE A 40 2.17 2.13 3.19
C ILE A 40 3.38 2.46 2.34
N LEU A 41 3.54 3.73 1.96
CA LEU A 41 4.66 4.19 1.16
C LEU A 41 6.01 3.81 1.77
N VAL A 42 6.24 4.20 3.03
CA VAL A 42 7.47 3.87 3.75
C VAL A 42 7.71 2.35 3.83
N ALA A 43 6.66 1.57 4.09
CA ALA A 43 6.79 0.11 4.14
C ALA A 43 7.12 -0.49 2.76
N LEU A 44 6.67 0.13 1.67
CA LEU A 44 7.02 -0.27 0.31
C LEU A 44 8.45 0.10 -0.02
N GLU A 45 8.92 1.28 0.38
CA GLU A 45 10.32 1.69 0.19
C GLU A 45 11.28 0.72 0.89
N GLU A 46 11.03 0.46 2.18
CA GLU A 46 11.81 -0.49 2.98
C GLU A 46 11.72 -1.93 2.42
N GLY A 47 10.53 -2.34 1.99
CA GLY A 47 10.27 -3.70 1.53
C GLY A 47 10.81 -3.97 0.12
N LEU A 48 10.83 -2.97 -0.74
CA LEU A 48 11.25 -3.08 -2.14
C LEU A 48 12.67 -2.58 -2.38
N ASP A 49 13.28 -1.92 -1.41
CA ASP A 49 14.59 -1.27 -1.54
C ASP A 49 14.58 -0.24 -2.68
N THR A 50 13.52 0.57 -2.71
CA THR A 50 13.29 1.62 -3.72
C THR A 50 12.85 2.89 -3.01
N VAL A 51 13.06 4.04 -3.65
CA VAL A 51 12.50 5.32 -3.20
C VAL A 51 11.37 5.68 -4.14
N PHE A 52 10.23 6.07 -3.59
CA PHE A 52 9.10 6.55 -4.38
C PHE A 52 9.02 8.08 -4.28
N ASP A 53 8.55 8.72 -5.34
CA ASP A 53 8.20 10.14 -5.27
C ASP A 53 6.82 10.30 -4.61
N ASP A 54 6.77 11.05 -3.50
CA ASP A 54 5.55 11.40 -2.77
C ASP A 54 4.48 12.05 -3.67
N ALA A 55 4.90 12.71 -4.76
CA ALA A 55 3.98 13.36 -5.71
C ALA A 55 3.14 12.34 -6.50
N ASP A 56 3.73 11.21 -6.89
CA ASP A 56 3.06 10.16 -7.67
C ASP A 56 2.16 9.26 -6.79
N PHE A 57 2.45 9.23 -5.48
CA PHE A 57 1.76 8.35 -4.52
C PHE A 57 0.30 8.75 -4.22
N ARG A 58 -0.13 9.96 -4.58
CA ARG A 58 -1.51 10.47 -4.31
C ARG A 58 -2.63 9.70 -5.03
N THR A 59 -2.29 8.74 -5.90
CA THR A 59 -3.25 8.08 -6.80
C THR A 59 -3.47 6.59 -6.48
N LEU A 60 -3.23 6.15 -5.24
CA LEU A 60 -3.49 4.76 -4.85
C LEU A 60 -4.97 4.39 -5.04
N LYS A 61 -5.22 3.27 -5.74
CA LYS A 61 -6.57 2.75 -5.93
C LYS A 61 -6.95 1.83 -4.78
N LEU A 62 -7.79 2.31 -3.87
CA LEU A 62 -8.17 1.60 -2.65
C LEU A 62 -9.43 0.71 -2.79
N GLU A 63 -9.97 0.60 -4.01
CA GLU A 63 -11.19 -0.17 -4.29
C GLU A 63 -11.01 -1.67 -4.04
N SER A 64 -9.83 -2.22 -4.33
CA SER A 64 -9.48 -3.62 -4.11
C SER A 64 -7.98 -3.80 -3.89
N ARG A 65 -7.58 -4.92 -3.28
CA ARG A 65 -6.16 -5.28 -3.09
C ARG A 65 -5.41 -5.32 -4.42
N THR A 66 -6.02 -5.90 -5.45
CA THR A 66 -5.46 -5.96 -6.80
C THR A 66 -5.28 -4.56 -7.39
N ALA A 67 -6.31 -3.70 -7.31
CA ALA A 67 -6.21 -2.34 -7.82
C ALA A 67 -5.13 -1.52 -7.10
N LEU A 68 -4.98 -1.72 -5.78
CA LEU A 68 -3.92 -1.09 -4.99
C LEU A 68 -2.55 -1.53 -5.49
N ILE A 69 -2.32 -2.83 -5.62
CA ILE A 69 -1.05 -3.39 -6.12
C ILE A 69 -0.75 -2.88 -7.53
N ASP A 70 -1.75 -2.86 -8.43
CA ASP A 70 -1.60 -2.35 -9.79
C ASP A 70 -1.26 -0.86 -9.81
N SER A 71 -1.88 -0.06 -8.93
CA SER A 71 -1.56 1.37 -8.82
C SER A 71 -0.15 1.60 -8.28
N ILE A 72 0.34 0.76 -7.36
CA ILE A 72 1.72 0.81 -6.88
C ILE A 72 2.70 0.37 -7.98
N LEU A 73 2.37 -0.67 -8.76
CA LEU A 73 3.20 -1.09 -9.89
C LEU A 73 3.38 0.00 -10.95
N ALA A 74 2.37 0.85 -11.13
CA ALA A 74 2.42 1.95 -12.10
C ALA A 74 3.39 3.08 -11.69
N ILE A 75 3.65 3.24 -10.39
CA ILE A 75 4.51 4.29 -9.83
C ILE A 75 5.91 3.79 -9.48
N ILE A 76 6.15 2.47 -9.45
CA ILE A 76 7.50 1.94 -9.26
C ILE A 76 8.36 2.43 -10.43
N PRO A 77 9.45 3.17 -10.17
CA PRO A 77 10.36 3.61 -11.22
C PRO A 77 10.88 2.38 -11.95
N LYS A 78 10.64 2.34 -13.27
CA LYS A 78 11.24 1.34 -14.15
C LYS A 78 12.66 1.81 -14.41
N GLU A 79 13.64 1.17 -13.79
CA GLU A 79 15.05 1.30 -14.17
C GLU A 79 15.25 1.07 -15.67
#